data_AF-A0A497JGS8-F1
#
_entry.id   AF-A0A497JGS8-F1
#
_cell.length_a   1.000
_cell.length_b   1.000
_cell.length_c   1.000
_cell.angle_alpha   90.00
_cell.angle_beta   90.00
_cell.angle_gamma   90.00
#
_symmetry.space_group_name_H-M   'P 1'
#
loop_
_entity.id
_entity.type
_entity.pdbx_description
1 polymer ?
#
loop_
_entity_poly.entity_id
_entity_poly.type
_entity_poly.pdbx_seq_one_letter_code
_entity_poly.pdbx_strand_id
1 'polypeptide(L)'
;MIALDILENIQIAAGLIYLIWLYAWAKKQLGSAPIAAIFAVIIVYLTFYQYPVLIWVPIIFFLIATFFSGMFEKIPPNVKKPEHLKD
;
A
#
# COMPACT_ATOMS: atom_id res chain seq x y z
N MET A 1 -27.01 -15.46 -10.86
CA MET A 1 -26.32 -14.89 -12.04
C MET A 1 -25.92 -13.45 -11.76
N ILE A 2 -26.84 -12.48 -11.71
CA ILE A 2 -26.52 -11.04 -11.54
C ILE A 2 -25.56 -10.72 -10.38
N ALA A 3 -25.75 -11.32 -9.20
CA ALA A 3 -24.88 -11.04 -8.04
C ALA A 3 -23.43 -11.54 -8.23
N LEU A 4 -23.22 -12.63 -8.96
CA LEU A 4 -21.88 -13.16 -9.27
C LEU A 4 -21.18 -12.26 -10.30
N ASP A 5 -21.93 -11.81 -11.31
CA ASP A 5 -21.39 -10.91 -12.34
C ASP A 5 -20.96 -9.56 -11.75
N ILE A 6 -21.75 -9.01 -10.81
CA ILE A 6 -21.40 -7.76 -10.11
C ILE A 6 -20.14 -7.97 -9.26
N LEU A 7 -20.05 -9.09 -8.54
CA LEU A 7 -18.91 -9.39 -7.69
C LEU A 7 -17.61 -9.54 -8.51
N GLU A 8 -17.68 -10.25 -9.63
CA GLU A 8 -16.55 -10.41 -10.55
C GLU A 8 -16.07 -9.07 -11.11
N ASN A 9 -17.00 -8.21 -11.55
CA ASN A 9 -16.67 -6.87 -12.04
C ASN A 9 -16.01 -5.99 -10.95
N ILE A 10 -16.51 -6.06 -9.71
CA ILE A 10 -15.91 -5.34 -8.57
C ILE A 10 -14.52 -5.87 -8.27
N GLN A 11 -14.32 -7.19 -8.29
CA GLN A 11 -13.02 -7.81 -8.03
C GLN A 11 -11.99 -7.41 -9.09
N ILE A 12 -12.38 -7.35 -10.36
CA ILE A 12 -11.52 -6.88 -11.45
C ILE A 12 -11.15 -5.41 -11.26
N ALA A 13 -12.14 -4.54 -10.99
CA ALA A 13 -11.89 -3.12 -10.77
C ALA A 13 -10.95 -2.90 -9.57
N ALA A 14 -11.19 -3.60 -8.46
CA ALA A 14 -10.33 -3.56 -7.28
C ALA A 14 -8.90 -4.07 -7.57
N GLY A 15 -8.77 -5.14 -8.35
CA GLY A 15 -7.48 -5.68 -8.78
C GLY A 15 -6.67 -4.71 -9.61
N LEU A 16 -7.32 -3.97 -10.52
CA LEU A 16 -6.66 -2.94 -11.34
C LEU A 16 -6.19 -1.74 -10.51
N ILE A 17 -7.04 -1.24 -9.61
CA ILE A 17 -6.67 -0.15 -8.70
C ILE A 17 -5.48 -0.58 -7.83
N TYR A 18 -5.55 -1.79 -7.30
CA TYR A 18 -4.50 -2.36 -6.47
C TYR A 18 -3.19 -2.56 -7.27
N LEU A 19 -3.25 -3.02 -8.52
CA LEU A 19 -2.09 -3.16 -9.40
C LEU A 19 -1.38 -1.82 -9.61
N ILE A 20 -2.13 -0.76 -9.92
CA ILE A 20 -1.56 0.59 -10.14
C ILE A 20 -0.88 1.09 -8.87
N TRP A 21 -1.55 0.96 -7.73
CA TRP A 21 -1.00 1.36 -6.44
C TRP A 21 0.27 0.57 -6.09
N LEU A 22 0.22 -0.75 -6.20
CA LEU A 22 1.32 -1.63 -5.90
C LEU A 22 2.51 -1.37 -6.83
N TYR A 23 2.26 -1.13 -8.12
CA TYR A 23 3.28 -0.73 -9.06
C TYR A 23 3.95 0.59 -8.65
N ALA A 24 3.15 1.61 -8.31
CA ALA A 24 3.69 2.90 -7.87
C ALA A 24 4.53 2.77 -6.59
N TRP A 25 4.09 1.95 -5.64
CA TRP A 25 4.84 1.62 -4.44
C TRP A 25 6.13 0.85 -4.76
N ALA A 26 6.04 -0.23 -5.54
CA ALA A 26 7.17 -1.08 -5.90
C ALA A 26 8.22 -0.31 -6.71
N LYS A 27 7.80 0.59 -7.61
CA LYS A 27 8.71 1.46 -8.36
C LYS A 27 9.52 2.38 -7.44
N LYS A 28 8.90 2.91 -6.38
CA LYS A 28 9.60 3.73 -5.37
C LYS A 28 10.63 2.93 -4.56
N GLN A 29 10.34 1.66 -4.26
CA GLN A 29 11.23 0.81 -3.44
C GLN A 29 12.34 0.14 -4.25
N LEU A 30 12.02 -0.37 -5.45
CA LEU A 30 12.93 -1.18 -6.26
C LEU A 30 13.77 -0.37 -7.24
N GLY A 31 13.37 0.87 -7.55
CA GLY A 31 14.09 1.77 -8.47
C GLY A 31 14.04 1.39 -9.96
N SER A 32 13.70 0.14 -10.30
CA SER A 32 13.63 -0.37 -11.68
C SER A 32 12.17 -0.55 -12.13
N ALA A 33 11.75 0.22 -13.14
CA ALA A 33 10.39 0.19 -13.65
C ALA A 33 9.95 -1.19 -14.23
N PRO A 34 10.78 -1.91 -15.00
CA PRO A 34 10.43 -3.24 -15.49
C PRO A 34 10.26 -4.26 -14.35
N ILE A 35 11.17 -4.25 -13.38
CA ILE A 35 11.14 -5.18 -12.25
C ILE A 35 9.91 -4.91 -11.38
N ALA A 36 9.59 -3.63 -11.13
CA ALA A 36 8.39 -3.23 -10.39
C ALA A 36 7.10 -3.66 -11.09
N ALA A 37 7.04 -3.61 -12.43
CA ALA A 37 5.88 -4.06 -13.19
C ALA A 37 5.68 -5.59 -13.05
N ILE A 38 6.74 -6.37 -13.26
CA ILE A 38 6.70 -7.83 -13.11
C ILE A 38 6.29 -8.21 -11.69
N PHE A 39 6.89 -7.57 -10.69
CA PHE A 39 6.54 -7.77 -9.28
C PHE A 39 5.05 -7.48 -9.01
N ALA A 40 4.56 -6.33 -9.46
CA ALA A 40 3.17 -5.94 -9.22
C ALA A 40 2.19 -6.94 -9.86
N VAL A 41 2.42 -7.36 -11.10
CA VAL A 41 1.57 -8.34 -11.80
C VAL A 41 1.54 -9.68 -11.06
N ILE A 42 2.69 -10.20 -10.63
CA ILE A 42 2.77 -11.47 -9.89
C ILE A 42 1.98 -11.38 -8.59
N ILE A 43 2.15 -10.30 -7.82
CA ILE A 43 1.46 -10.14 -6.54
C ILE A 43 -0.05 -10.02 -6.74
N VAL A 44 -0.53 -9.23 -7.72
CA VAL A 44 -1.96 -9.12 -8.01
C VAL A 44 -2.54 -10.45 -8.45
N TYR A 45 -1.86 -11.19 -9.33
CA TYR A 45 -2.30 -12.52 -9.75
C TYR A 45 -2.44 -13.46 -8.54
N LEU A 46 -1.41 -13.53 -7.69
CA LEU A 46 -1.43 -14.39 -6.51
C LEU A 46 -2.52 -14.00 -5.51
N THR A 47 -2.76 -12.71 -5.29
CA THR A 47 -3.71 -12.21 -4.28
C THR A 47 -5.17 -12.22 -4.74
N PHE A 48 -5.44 -11.93 -6.02
CA PHE A 48 -6.81 -11.84 -6.53
C PHE A 48 -7.30 -13.12 -7.21
N TYR A 49 -6.42 -13.96 -7.75
CA TYR A 49 -6.83 -15.12 -8.54
C TYR A 49 -6.42 -16.46 -7.91
N GLN A 50 -5.20 -16.58 -7.39
CA GLN A 50 -4.73 -17.88 -6.88
C GLN A 50 -5.05 -18.10 -5.40
N TYR A 51 -4.90 -17.06 -4.58
CA TYR A 51 -5.15 -17.12 -3.14
C TYR A 51 -6.01 -15.94 -2.69
N PRO A 52 -7.34 -15.99 -2.88
CA PRO A 52 -8.25 -14.87 -2.55
C PRO A 52 -8.19 -14.43 -1.07
N VAL A 53 -7.84 -15.34 -0.16
CA VAL A 53 -7.61 -15.02 1.26
C VAL A 53 -6.46 -14.04 1.47
N LEU A 54 -5.45 -14.06 0.60
CA LEU A 54 -4.29 -13.18 0.70
C LEU A 54 -4.62 -11.73 0.32
N ILE A 55 -5.81 -11.43 -0.23
CA ILE A 55 -6.24 -10.05 -0.55
C ILE A 55 -6.26 -9.14 0.69
N TRP A 56 -6.45 -9.71 1.88
CA TRP A 56 -6.46 -8.95 3.14
C TRP A 56 -5.08 -8.40 3.51
N VAL A 57 -4.00 -9.11 3.19
CA VAL A 57 -2.62 -8.69 3.50
C VAL A 57 -2.29 -7.33 2.86
N PRO A 58 -2.48 -7.14 1.55
CA PRO A 58 -2.20 -5.86 0.94
C PRO A 58 -3.22 -4.77 1.26
N ILE A 59 -4.48 -5.11 1.56
CA ILE A 59 -5.45 -4.14 2.08
C ILE A 59 -4.96 -3.57 3.42
N ILE A 60 -4.52 -4.43 4.33
CA ILE A 60 -3.96 -4.01 5.63
C ILE A 60 -2.69 -3.15 5.41
N PHE A 61 -1.78 -3.59 4.54
CA PHE A 61 -0.59 -2.81 4.19
C PHE A 61 -0.93 -1.45 3.57
N PHE A 62 -1.92 -1.40 2.68
CA PHE A 62 -2.42 -0.17 2.07
C PHE A 62 -2.97 0.77 3.14
N LEU A 63 -3.79 0.28 4.06
CA LEU A 63 -4.35 1.07 5.15
C LEU A 63 -3.23 1.59 6.07
N ILE A 64 -2.28 0.74 6.46
CA ILE A 64 -1.14 1.17 7.28
C ILE A 64 -0.32 2.23 6.52
N ALA A 65 0.06 2.00 5.28
CA ALA A 65 0.84 2.96 4.50
C ALA A 65 0.10 4.28 4.25
N THR A 66 -1.21 4.25 4.03
CA THR A 66 -2.02 5.43 3.72
C THR A 66 -2.33 6.26 4.95
N PHE A 67 -2.67 5.61 6.07
CA PHE A 67 -3.09 6.31 7.29
C PHE A 67 -1.95 6.55 8.29
N PHE A 68 -0.90 5.73 8.28
CA PHE A 68 0.24 5.86 9.22
C PHE A 68 1.49 6.49 8.62
N SER A 69 1.53 6.80 7.31
CA SER A 69 2.69 7.50 6.72
C SER A 69 2.92 8.90 7.29
N GLY A 70 1.88 9.59 7.74
CA GLY A 70 1.99 10.91 8.39
C GLY A 70 2.16 10.88 9.92
N MET A 71 1.95 9.73 10.58
CA MET A 71 1.96 9.65 12.05
C MET A 71 3.39 9.55 12.62
N PHE A 72 4.35 9.12 11.80
CA PHE A 72 5.78 9.09 12.14
C PHE A 72 6.53 10.33 11.65
N GLU A 73 5.86 11.28 10.98
CA GLU A 73 6.46 12.57 10.68
C GLU A 73 6.59 13.40 11.96
N LYS A 74 7.80 13.31 12.53
CA LYS A 74 8.45 14.33 13.36
C LYS A 74 7.83 14.55 14.74
N ILE A 75 8.30 13.79 15.72
CA ILE A 75 8.62 14.42 17.01
C ILE A 75 9.92 15.20 16.77
N PRO A 76 9.90 16.55 16.71
CA PRO A 76 11.13 17.31 16.56
C PRO A 76 12.05 16.99 17.75
N PRO A 77 13.29 16.52 17.53
CA PRO A 77 14.22 16.18 18.61
C PRO A 77 14.78 17.41 19.34
N ASN A 78 14.16 18.59 19.18
CA ASN A 78 14.72 19.84 19.67
C ASN A 78 13.62 20.76 20.21
N VAL A 79 12.94 20.32 21.26
CA VAL A 79 12.38 21.28 22.23
C VAL A 79 13.60 21.87 22.94
N LYS A 80 14.14 22.98 22.44
CA LYS A 80 15.14 23.77 23.16
C LYS A 80 14.59 24.02 24.56
N LYS A 81 15.25 23.47 25.58
CA LYS A 81 14.94 23.75 26.99
C LYS A 81 14.87 25.28 27.14
N PRO A 82 13.77 25.84 27.66
CA PRO A 82 13.60 27.28 27.65
C PRO A 82 14.68 27.92 28.53
N GLU A 83 15.20 29.04 28.05
CA GLU A 83 16.46 29.66 28.47
C GLU A 83 16.51 30.08 29.96
N HIS A 84 15.34 30.11 30.62
CA HIS A 84 15.17 30.43 32.04
C HIS A 84 15.41 29.25 33.01
N LEU A 85 15.80 28.06 32.51
CA LEU A 85 16.11 26.87 33.31
C LEU A 85 17.59 26.45 33.21
N LYS A 86 18.47 27.39 32.87
CA LYS A 86 19.93 27.24 33.00
C LYS A 86 20.32 27.85 34.34
N ASP A 87 20.32 27.01 35.37
CA ASP A 87 21.00 27.28 36.65
C ASP A 87 22.51 26.99 36.51
#